data_AF-A0A949FQA9-F1
#
_entry.id   AF-A0A949FQA9-F1
#
_cell.length_a   1.000
_cell.length_b   1.000
_cell.length_c   1.000
_cell.angle_alpha   90.00
_cell.angle_beta   90.00
_cell.angle_gamma   90.00
#
_symmetry.space_group_name_H-M   'P 1'
#
loop_
_entity.id
_entity.type
_entity.pdbx_description
1 polymer ?
#
loop_
_entity_poly.entity_id
_entity_poly.type
_entity_poly.pdbx_seq_one_letter_code
_entity_poly.pdbx_strand_id
1 'polypeptide(L)'
;NLNTLVQSLNADQSISRDEMIQILRSVGNDGVVTATELSDLRRLVTTDSGFMMPAYVRELARDVVNSNPANLRFKGQTAGNLSAGSPTSLLNNLIDKWFLGADEPTVLGAGITYQLANGVLFSGNPTRTDARQGYIGDCYFIAAITSIADANANAVRNMFLDNGDGTFTVRFFDSASVEDYVTVNRRLPAFSNGTLAYAGVGNFVTNSGTVLWVALAEKAYAQWNETGKAGRDGSNSYAGIEGGWMSNVNRQILGFNSTNLSLATTTKQQLINSLGGGRAVTIGTKSTSQDGLVGSHAYTVTEYNATTDRFTLYNPWGMSHPGPLSWAQLQANCSLYTVTVSGGTSAISTNSVRSASSEKNVVNWYVVEVFSLESPATEATLEKSVEFLRQSIDLQHNSMQQPTYSDWTTPPVENYRESEEDLLRELSAITTDILMSEPGLESLFG
;
A
#
# COMPACT_ATOMS: atom_id res chain seq x y z
N ASN A 1 -16.83 -28.77 17.36
CA ASN A 1 -15.41 -29.12 17.13
C ASN A 1 -14.94 -28.28 15.95
N LEU A 2 -14.08 -27.28 16.20
CA LEU A 2 -13.61 -26.34 15.20
C LEU A 2 -12.88 -27.03 14.04
N ASN A 3 -12.09 -28.07 14.32
CA ASN A 3 -11.37 -28.84 13.31
C ASN A 3 -12.32 -29.49 12.29
N THR A 4 -13.42 -30.08 12.77
CA THR A 4 -14.44 -30.68 11.89
C THR A 4 -15.08 -29.64 10.98
N LEU A 5 -15.36 -28.43 11.50
CA LEU A 5 -15.92 -27.34 10.70
C LEU A 5 -14.93 -26.88 9.63
N VAL A 6 -13.67 -26.61 10.01
CA VAL A 6 -12.62 -26.18 9.08
C VAL A 6 -12.43 -27.19 7.96
N GLN A 7 -12.40 -28.50 8.29
CA GLN A 7 -12.30 -29.56 7.27
C GLN A 7 -13.52 -29.58 6.34
N SER A 8 -14.73 -29.33 6.86
CA SER A 8 -15.94 -29.29 6.03
C SER A 8 -16.00 -28.09 5.10
N LEU A 9 -15.47 -26.93 5.54
CA LEU A 9 -15.46 -25.71 4.74
C LEU A 9 -14.31 -25.72 3.72
N ASN A 10 -13.16 -26.31 4.04
CA ASN A 10 -12.05 -26.49 3.09
C ASN A 10 -12.29 -27.67 2.10
N ALA A 11 -13.54 -27.96 1.74
CA ALA A 11 -13.88 -29.07 0.84
C ALA A 11 -13.36 -28.83 -0.59
N ASP A 12 -13.30 -27.57 -1.02
CA ASP A 12 -12.72 -27.14 -2.29
C ASP A 12 -11.21 -26.89 -2.21
N GLN A 13 -10.57 -27.28 -1.09
CA GLN A 13 -9.16 -27.09 -0.76
C GLN A 13 -8.73 -25.63 -0.56
N SER A 14 -9.69 -24.74 -0.35
CA SER A 14 -9.48 -23.32 -0.08
C SER A 14 -10.38 -22.86 1.07
N ILE A 15 -9.97 -21.82 1.79
CA ILE A 15 -10.84 -21.12 2.73
C ILE A 15 -11.09 -19.73 2.17
N SER A 16 -12.30 -19.50 1.70
CA SER A 16 -12.77 -18.21 1.22
C SER A 16 -13.00 -17.21 2.37
N ARG A 17 -13.26 -15.95 2.02
CA ARG A 17 -13.59 -14.89 2.98
C ARG A 17 -14.81 -15.26 3.84
N ASP A 18 -15.88 -15.71 3.21
CA ASP A 18 -17.14 -16.01 3.89
C ASP A 18 -17.00 -17.23 4.82
N GLU A 19 -16.25 -18.24 4.38
CA GLU A 19 -15.93 -19.40 5.20
C GLU A 19 -15.04 -19.03 6.39
N MET A 20 -14.04 -18.14 6.19
CA MET A 20 -13.22 -17.66 7.30
C MET A 20 -14.05 -16.89 8.34
N ILE A 21 -14.99 -16.04 7.89
CA ILE A 21 -15.94 -15.36 8.78
C ILE A 21 -16.80 -16.39 9.52
N GLN A 22 -17.30 -17.42 8.83
CA GLN A 22 -18.08 -18.50 9.44
C GLN A 22 -17.28 -19.27 10.50
N ILE A 23 -16.01 -19.58 10.21
CA ILE A 23 -15.09 -20.24 11.14
C ILE A 23 -14.90 -19.37 12.39
N LEU A 24 -14.57 -18.08 12.22
CA LEU A 24 -14.38 -17.16 13.34
C LEU A 24 -15.65 -17.03 14.18
N ARG A 25 -16.82 -16.89 13.56
CA ARG A 25 -18.11 -16.78 14.27
C ARG A 25 -18.58 -18.08 14.93
N SER A 26 -17.98 -19.22 14.58
CA SER A 26 -18.30 -20.51 15.21
C SER A 26 -17.64 -20.74 16.56
N VAL A 27 -16.72 -19.86 16.96
CA VAL A 27 -15.93 -19.94 18.20
C VAL A 27 -16.60 -19.13 19.31
N GLY A 28 -16.46 -19.60 20.55
CA GLY A 28 -17.05 -18.95 21.73
C GLY A 28 -18.57 -19.09 21.78
N ASN A 29 -19.11 -20.22 21.32
CA ASN A 29 -20.55 -20.52 21.40
C ASN A 29 -21.07 -20.62 22.84
N ASP A 30 -20.17 -20.85 23.80
CA ASP A 30 -20.45 -20.83 25.24
C ASP A 30 -20.32 -19.41 25.86
N GLY A 31 -20.13 -18.39 25.02
CA GLY A 31 -20.06 -16.98 25.41
C GLY A 31 -18.65 -16.44 25.64
N VAL A 32 -17.62 -17.31 25.60
CA VAL A 32 -16.22 -16.91 25.80
C VAL A 32 -15.31 -17.64 24.83
N VAL A 33 -14.25 -16.98 24.37
CA VAL A 33 -13.23 -17.63 23.54
C VAL A 33 -12.26 -18.39 24.45
N THR A 34 -12.27 -19.71 24.36
CA THR A 34 -11.37 -20.56 25.16
C THR A 34 -9.92 -20.49 24.67
N ALA A 35 -8.97 -20.90 25.52
CA ALA A 35 -7.55 -20.98 25.13
C ALA A 35 -7.32 -21.95 23.95
N THR A 36 -8.07 -23.07 23.92
CA THR A 36 -7.98 -24.06 22.84
C THR A 36 -8.49 -23.49 21.52
N GLU A 37 -9.67 -22.84 21.52
CA GLU A 37 -10.20 -22.24 20.30
C GLU A 37 -9.29 -21.13 19.76
N LEU A 38 -8.77 -20.27 20.63
CA LEU A 38 -7.83 -19.22 20.21
C LEU A 38 -6.54 -19.81 19.64
N SER A 39 -6.01 -20.88 20.25
CA SER A 39 -4.84 -21.59 19.74
C SER A 39 -5.09 -22.20 18.36
N ASP A 40 -6.27 -22.81 18.15
CA ASP A 40 -6.63 -23.39 16.86
C ASP A 40 -6.84 -22.31 15.78
N LEU A 41 -7.50 -21.20 16.11
CA LEU A 41 -7.65 -20.07 15.19
C LEU A 41 -6.30 -19.46 14.80
N ARG A 42 -5.39 -19.27 15.76
CA ARG A 42 -4.03 -18.78 15.48
C ARG A 42 -3.27 -19.74 14.58
N ARG A 43 -3.37 -21.05 14.84
CA ARG A 43 -2.77 -22.09 14.00
C ARG A 43 -3.36 -22.10 12.58
N LEU A 44 -4.65 -21.82 12.42
CA LEU A 44 -5.30 -21.75 11.11
C LEU A 44 -4.74 -20.62 10.23
N VAL A 45 -4.43 -19.48 10.84
CA VAL A 45 -3.94 -18.29 10.10
C VAL A 45 -2.42 -18.23 9.95
N THR A 46 -1.67 -19.16 10.55
CA THR A 46 -0.22 -19.26 10.31
C THR A 46 0.07 -19.70 8.88
N THR A 47 1.31 -19.46 8.47
CA THR A 47 1.73 -19.87 7.13
C THR A 47 1.79 -21.39 6.95
N ASP A 48 1.99 -22.10 8.05
CA ASP A 48 2.23 -23.54 8.06
C ASP A 48 0.94 -24.34 8.32
N SER A 49 -0.20 -23.67 8.31
CA SER A 49 -1.52 -24.26 8.55
C SER A 49 -1.89 -25.37 7.56
N GLY A 50 -1.25 -25.40 6.38
CA GLY A 50 -1.54 -26.35 5.31
C GLY A 50 -2.82 -26.06 4.52
N PHE A 51 -3.62 -25.08 4.96
CA PHE A 51 -4.85 -24.61 4.29
C PHE A 51 -4.53 -23.50 3.30
N MET A 52 -5.08 -23.60 2.09
CA MET A 52 -4.99 -22.51 1.11
C MET A 52 -6.00 -21.44 1.47
N MET A 53 -5.60 -20.18 1.36
CA MET A 53 -6.45 -19.03 1.69
C MET A 53 -5.96 -17.84 0.87
N PRO A 54 -6.85 -16.96 0.38
CA PRO A 54 -6.42 -15.70 -0.24
C PRO A 54 -5.62 -14.88 0.78
N ALA A 55 -4.56 -14.19 0.33
CA ALA A 55 -3.65 -13.48 1.23
C ALA A 55 -4.39 -12.46 2.11
N TYR A 56 -5.29 -11.68 1.53
CA TYR A 56 -6.08 -10.69 2.27
C TYR A 56 -6.98 -11.32 3.34
N VAL A 57 -7.57 -12.50 3.09
CA VAL A 57 -8.40 -13.21 4.08
C VAL A 57 -7.54 -13.65 5.26
N ARG A 58 -6.32 -14.14 4.98
CA ARG A 58 -5.37 -14.57 6.01
C ARG A 58 -4.92 -13.41 6.87
N GLU A 59 -4.55 -12.28 6.27
CA GLU A 59 -4.12 -11.10 7.03
C GLU A 59 -5.27 -10.49 7.85
N LEU A 60 -6.47 -10.33 7.28
CA LEU A 60 -7.63 -9.86 8.06
C LEU A 60 -7.98 -10.82 9.21
N ALA A 61 -7.84 -12.13 9.01
CA ALA A 61 -8.03 -13.11 10.08
C ALA A 61 -6.91 -13.02 11.14
N ARG A 62 -5.66 -12.76 10.75
CA ARG A 62 -4.55 -12.49 11.68
C ARG A 62 -4.85 -11.26 12.53
N ASP A 63 -5.38 -10.19 11.93
CA ASP A 63 -5.73 -8.98 12.66
C ASP A 63 -6.86 -9.20 13.68
N VAL A 64 -7.75 -10.18 13.45
CA VAL A 64 -8.76 -10.59 14.43
C VAL A 64 -8.15 -11.36 15.61
N VAL A 65 -7.26 -12.33 15.34
CA VAL A 65 -6.85 -13.34 16.35
C VAL A 65 -5.51 -13.05 17.03
N ASN A 66 -4.68 -12.19 16.43
CA ASN A 66 -3.40 -11.75 16.96
C ASN A 66 -3.51 -10.31 17.51
N SER A 67 -2.42 -9.86 18.14
CA SER A 67 -2.35 -8.48 18.62
C SER A 67 -2.22 -7.51 17.45
N ASN A 68 -3.11 -6.53 17.40
CA ASN A 68 -3.05 -5.39 16.47
C ASN A 68 -3.38 -4.11 17.27
N PRO A 69 -2.58 -3.02 17.17
CA PRO A 69 -2.89 -1.76 17.85
C PRO A 69 -4.31 -1.24 17.60
N ALA A 70 -4.85 -1.48 16.41
CA ALA A 70 -6.21 -1.07 16.05
C ALA A 70 -7.31 -1.82 16.82
N ASN A 71 -7.03 -3.00 17.39
CA ASN A 71 -8.01 -3.75 18.19
C ASN A 71 -8.28 -3.10 19.56
N LEU A 72 -7.47 -2.13 19.99
CA LEU A 72 -7.66 -1.45 21.26
C LEU A 72 -8.93 -0.58 21.28
N ARG A 73 -9.50 -0.28 20.11
CA ARG A 73 -10.77 0.45 19.99
C ARG A 73 -11.72 -0.19 18.97
N PHE A 74 -13.01 0.02 19.21
CA PHE A 74 -14.08 -0.28 18.25
C PHE A 74 -15.20 0.74 18.41
N LYS A 75 -15.56 1.43 17.32
CA LYS A 75 -16.57 2.49 17.26
C LYS A 75 -16.36 3.57 18.33
N GLY A 76 -15.10 3.98 18.48
CA GLY A 76 -14.66 4.97 19.48
C GLY A 76 -14.59 4.46 20.92
N GLN A 77 -15.13 3.28 21.22
CA GLN A 77 -15.10 2.68 22.55
C GLN A 77 -13.81 1.89 22.79
N THR A 78 -13.42 1.75 24.06
CA THR A 78 -12.33 0.86 24.44
C THR A 78 -12.70 -0.59 24.13
N ALA A 79 -11.82 -1.28 23.43
CA ALA A 79 -11.91 -2.70 23.13
C ALA A 79 -10.63 -3.40 23.61
N GLY A 80 -10.09 -4.35 22.85
CA GLY A 80 -8.86 -5.04 23.18
C GLY A 80 -8.50 -6.12 22.18
N ASN A 81 -7.27 -6.62 22.28
CA ASN A 81 -6.85 -7.80 21.52
C ASN A 81 -7.55 -9.06 22.03
N LEU A 82 -7.81 -9.98 21.11
CA LEU A 82 -8.40 -11.27 21.45
C LEU A 82 -7.45 -12.09 22.33
N SER A 83 -7.95 -12.57 23.46
CA SER A 83 -7.22 -13.40 24.42
C SER A 83 -8.12 -14.51 24.97
N ALA A 84 -7.53 -15.56 25.55
CA ALA A 84 -8.30 -16.61 26.20
C ALA A 84 -9.16 -16.01 27.33
N GLY A 85 -10.45 -16.36 27.36
CA GLY A 85 -11.45 -15.77 28.26
C GLY A 85 -12.09 -14.47 27.73
N SER A 86 -11.69 -13.98 26.55
CA SER A 86 -12.37 -12.86 25.91
C SER A 86 -13.84 -13.19 25.65
N PRO A 87 -14.78 -12.24 25.87
CA PRO A 87 -16.18 -12.48 25.56
C PRO A 87 -16.37 -12.62 24.04
N THR A 88 -17.31 -13.46 23.62
CA THR A 88 -17.64 -13.64 22.18
C THR A 88 -18.07 -12.34 21.51
N SER A 89 -18.61 -11.39 22.27
CA SER A 89 -18.90 -10.04 21.76
C SER A 89 -17.66 -9.28 21.28
N LEU A 90 -16.50 -9.46 21.93
CA LEU A 90 -15.25 -8.87 21.47
C LEU A 90 -14.82 -9.50 20.15
N LEU A 91 -14.85 -10.84 20.05
CA LEU A 91 -14.55 -11.54 18.80
C LEU A 91 -15.44 -11.05 17.65
N ASN A 92 -16.76 -10.95 17.88
CA ASN A 92 -17.69 -10.44 16.87
C ASN A 92 -17.40 -8.99 16.48
N ASN A 93 -17.05 -8.11 17.43
CA ASN A 93 -16.65 -6.74 17.11
C ASN A 93 -15.38 -6.69 16.25
N LEU A 94 -14.38 -7.55 16.53
CA LEU A 94 -13.16 -7.62 15.73
C LEU A 94 -13.44 -8.18 14.33
N ILE A 95 -14.31 -9.19 14.20
CA ILE A 95 -14.75 -9.70 12.89
C ILE A 95 -15.45 -8.57 12.10
N ASP A 96 -16.37 -7.84 12.73
CA ASP A 96 -17.08 -6.73 12.09
C ASP A 96 -16.13 -5.58 11.71
N LYS A 97 -15.08 -5.33 12.50
CA LYS A 97 -14.03 -4.36 12.17
C LYS A 97 -13.26 -4.78 10.91
N TRP A 98 -12.63 -5.95 10.94
CA TRP A 98 -11.65 -6.36 9.93
C TRP A 98 -12.29 -6.87 8.65
N PHE A 99 -13.39 -7.63 8.75
CA PHE A 99 -14.06 -8.20 7.59
C PHE A 99 -15.19 -7.31 7.06
N LEU A 100 -15.87 -6.51 7.90
CA LEU A 100 -17.04 -5.75 7.47
C LEU A 100 -16.84 -4.22 7.44
N GLY A 101 -15.67 -3.73 7.83
CA GLY A 101 -15.38 -2.29 7.87
C GLY A 101 -16.35 -1.52 8.76
N ALA A 102 -16.79 -2.14 9.85
CA ALA A 102 -17.79 -1.57 10.75
C ALA A 102 -17.22 -0.51 11.70
N ASP A 103 -15.90 -0.42 11.83
CA ASP A 103 -15.22 0.56 12.66
C ASP A 103 -14.80 1.79 11.87
N GLU A 104 -15.77 2.67 11.64
CA GLU A 104 -15.64 3.83 10.79
C GLU A 104 -14.77 4.93 11.44
N PRO A 105 -13.87 5.59 10.69
CA PRO A 105 -13.04 6.67 11.22
C PRO A 105 -13.86 7.80 11.83
N THR A 106 -13.37 8.39 12.90
CA THR A 106 -13.97 9.60 13.47
C THR A 106 -13.94 10.74 12.45
N VAL A 107 -15.07 11.43 12.28
CA VAL A 107 -15.25 12.55 11.37
C VAL A 107 -14.74 13.86 11.98
N LEU A 108 -14.23 14.77 11.15
CA LEU A 108 -13.83 16.13 11.47
C LEU A 108 -14.86 17.13 10.91
N GLY A 109 -15.49 17.92 11.78
CA GLY A 109 -16.41 19.00 11.41
C GLY A 109 -17.86 18.77 11.84
N ALA A 110 -18.54 19.87 12.20
CA ALA A 110 -19.91 19.83 12.69
C ALA A 110 -20.91 19.51 11.57
N GLY A 111 -21.94 18.72 11.88
CA GLY A 111 -23.01 18.37 10.93
C GLY A 111 -22.63 17.32 9.88
N ILE A 112 -21.45 16.71 10.00
CA ILE A 112 -21.00 15.60 9.15
C ILE A 112 -21.32 14.28 9.86
N THR A 113 -21.97 13.37 9.13
CA THR A 113 -22.31 12.03 9.63
C THR A 113 -22.14 10.98 8.53
N TYR A 114 -21.96 9.72 8.91
CA TYR A 114 -21.88 8.62 7.96
C TYR A 114 -23.23 8.31 7.33
N GLN A 115 -23.31 8.40 6.01
CA GLN A 115 -24.49 8.04 5.20
C GLN A 115 -24.11 6.99 4.16
N LEU A 116 -25.05 6.09 3.83
CA LEU A 116 -24.84 5.07 2.81
C LEU A 116 -24.68 5.73 1.42
N ALA A 117 -23.56 5.45 0.75
CA ALA A 117 -23.33 5.91 -0.62
C ALA A 117 -23.75 4.86 -1.65
N ASN A 118 -24.57 5.27 -2.62
CA ASN A 118 -25.12 4.45 -3.71
C ASN A 118 -24.27 4.45 -4.98
N GLY A 119 -23.18 5.22 -5.01
CA GLY A 119 -22.31 5.40 -6.17
C GLY A 119 -21.60 4.13 -6.66
N VAL A 120 -20.84 4.25 -7.75
CA VAL A 120 -20.00 3.17 -8.28
C VAL A 120 -18.56 3.31 -7.75
N LEU A 121 -17.86 2.18 -7.57
CA LEU A 121 -16.44 2.22 -7.19
C LEU A 121 -15.63 2.98 -8.24
N PHE A 122 -15.76 2.58 -9.51
CA PHE A 122 -15.13 3.23 -10.67
C PHE A 122 -16.16 3.51 -11.77
N SER A 123 -15.99 4.60 -12.52
CA SER A 123 -16.70 4.88 -13.77
C SER A 123 -15.68 5.04 -14.89
N GLY A 124 -15.40 3.97 -15.64
CA GLY A 124 -14.26 3.94 -16.54
C GLY A 124 -12.93 3.89 -15.76
N ASN A 125 -11.84 4.37 -16.36
CA ASN A 125 -10.54 4.42 -15.72
C ASN A 125 -10.50 5.46 -14.59
N PRO A 126 -9.96 5.13 -13.41
CA PRO A 126 -9.66 6.14 -12.41
C PRO A 126 -8.70 7.18 -13.00
N THR A 127 -8.96 8.45 -12.75
CA THR A 127 -8.14 9.57 -13.26
C THR A 127 -8.13 10.72 -12.26
N ARG A 128 -7.26 11.72 -12.49
CA ARG A 128 -7.24 12.95 -11.69
C ARG A 128 -8.54 13.73 -11.69
N THR A 129 -9.40 13.58 -12.70
CA THR A 129 -10.67 14.32 -12.73
C THR A 129 -11.67 13.80 -11.71
N ASP A 130 -11.42 12.63 -11.11
CA ASP A 130 -12.18 12.13 -9.96
C ASP A 130 -11.80 12.84 -8.65
N ALA A 131 -10.68 13.58 -8.63
CA ALA A 131 -10.20 14.30 -7.46
C ALA A 131 -11.14 15.47 -7.11
N ARG A 132 -11.67 15.43 -5.89
CA ARG A 132 -12.48 16.48 -5.28
C ARG A 132 -12.21 16.49 -3.78
N GLN A 133 -11.02 16.90 -3.38
CA GLN A 133 -10.66 17.02 -1.97
C GLN A 133 -11.64 17.97 -1.25
N GLY A 134 -12.13 17.54 -0.09
CA GLY A 134 -13.05 18.30 0.74
C GLY A 134 -12.37 18.94 1.95
N TYR A 135 -13.02 18.83 3.10
CA TYR A 135 -12.68 19.58 4.32
C TYR A 135 -11.41 19.12 5.07
N ILE A 136 -10.68 18.12 4.58
CA ILE A 136 -9.52 17.53 5.25
C ILE A 136 -8.22 18.04 4.60
N GLY A 137 -7.21 18.32 5.42
CA GLY A 137 -5.86 18.71 4.98
C GLY A 137 -5.01 17.57 4.38
N ASP A 138 -5.59 16.67 3.58
CA ASP A 138 -4.94 15.48 3.03
C ASP A 138 -4.52 15.62 1.55
N CYS A 139 -4.26 16.85 1.10
CA CYS A 139 -3.94 17.15 -0.30
C CYS A 139 -2.82 16.28 -0.88
N TYR A 140 -1.82 15.94 -0.07
CA TYR A 140 -0.71 15.08 -0.44
C TYR A 140 -1.18 13.67 -0.83
N PHE A 141 -2.22 13.15 -0.20
CA PHE A 141 -2.80 11.83 -0.46
C PHE A 141 -3.55 11.85 -1.77
N ILE A 142 -4.49 12.79 -1.91
CA ILE A 142 -5.34 12.89 -3.10
C ILE A 142 -4.49 13.23 -4.34
N ALA A 143 -3.55 14.17 -4.25
CA ALA A 143 -2.66 14.49 -5.38
C ALA A 143 -1.79 13.29 -5.80
N ALA A 144 -1.24 12.55 -4.82
CA ALA A 144 -0.41 11.39 -5.10
C ALA A 144 -1.20 10.26 -5.77
N ILE A 145 -2.29 9.78 -5.15
CA ILE A 145 -3.06 8.65 -5.68
C ILE A 145 -3.68 8.96 -7.04
N THR A 146 -4.11 10.20 -7.27
CA THR A 146 -4.68 10.61 -8.55
C THR A 146 -3.63 10.82 -9.64
N SER A 147 -2.41 11.26 -9.29
CA SER A 147 -1.29 11.28 -10.23
C SER A 147 -0.87 9.86 -10.65
N ILE A 148 -0.93 8.89 -9.72
CA ILE A 148 -0.71 7.48 -10.02
C ILE A 148 -1.82 6.98 -10.95
N ALA A 149 -3.08 7.33 -10.70
CA ALA A 149 -4.22 6.92 -11.54
C ALA A 149 -4.05 7.38 -13.00
N ASP A 150 -3.61 8.62 -13.21
CA ASP A 150 -3.34 9.14 -14.55
C ASP A 150 -2.19 8.43 -15.26
N ALA A 151 -1.11 8.13 -14.53
CA ALA A 151 0.05 7.45 -15.09
C ALA A 151 -0.21 5.95 -15.33
N ASN A 152 -0.97 5.30 -14.44
CA ASN A 152 -1.39 3.91 -14.55
C ASN A 152 -2.67 3.66 -13.74
N ALA A 153 -3.80 3.67 -14.44
CA ALA A 153 -5.12 3.43 -13.86
C ALA A 153 -5.21 2.06 -13.14
N ASN A 154 -4.50 1.05 -13.62
CA ASN A 154 -4.51 -0.28 -13.01
C ASN A 154 -3.85 -0.29 -11.64
N ALA A 155 -2.86 0.57 -11.38
CA ALA A 155 -2.23 0.62 -10.07
C ALA A 155 -3.22 0.99 -8.96
N VAL A 156 -4.16 1.90 -9.26
CA VAL A 156 -5.24 2.25 -8.34
C VAL A 156 -6.32 1.18 -8.29
N ARG A 157 -6.72 0.59 -9.44
CA ARG A 157 -7.69 -0.52 -9.43
C ARG A 157 -7.22 -1.70 -8.59
N ASN A 158 -5.94 -2.03 -8.71
CA ASN A 158 -5.28 -3.13 -8.01
C ASN A 158 -5.24 -2.95 -6.49
N MET A 159 -5.48 -1.73 -5.98
CA MET A 159 -5.64 -1.49 -4.54
C MET A 159 -6.97 -2.00 -3.99
N PHE A 160 -7.99 -2.22 -4.83
CA PHE A 160 -9.35 -2.51 -4.38
C PHE A 160 -9.78 -3.92 -4.76
N LEU A 161 -10.49 -4.55 -3.83
CA LEU A 161 -11.34 -5.72 -4.06
C LEU A 161 -12.76 -5.38 -3.60
N ASP A 162 -13.73 -5.47 -4.50
CA ASP A 162 -15.16 -5.43 -4.15
C ASP A 162 -15.56 -6.80 -3.61
N ASN A 163 -15.99 -6.86 -2.35
CA ASN A 163 -16.35 -8.11 -1.69
C ASN A 163 -17.76 -8.58 -2.06
N GLY A 164 -18.53 -7.79 -2.83
CA GLY A 164 -19.90 -8.14 -3.27
C GLY A 164 -20.98 -8.00 -2.20
N ASP A 165 -20.60 -7.65 -0.96
CA ASP A 165 -21.50 -7.48 0.19
C ASP A 165 -21.67 -6.01 0.63
N GLY A 166 -21.24 -5.07 -0.22
CA GLY A 166 -21.22 -3.65 0.11
C GLY A 166 -20.03 -3.22 0.96
N THR A 167 -18.99 -4.04 1.01
CA THR A 167 -17.68 -3.69 1.57
C THR A 167 -16.57 -3.83 0.53
N PHE A 168 -15.45 -3.16 0.76
CA PHE A 168 -14.29 -3.19 -0.11
C PHE A 168 -13.04 -3.46 0.71
N THR A 169 -12.26 -4.44 0.31
CA THR A 169 -10.91 -4.62 0.86
C THR A 169 -9.95 -3.72 0.09
N VAL A 170 -9.17 -2.93 0.82
CA VAL A 170 -8.22 -1.96 0.29
C VAL A 170 -6.83 -2.32 0.75
N ARG A 171 -5.90 -2.38 -0.20
CA ARG A 171 -4.51 -2.79 -0.01
C ARG A 171 -3.58 -1.59 0.07
N PHE A 172 -2.72 -1.60 1.07
CA PHE A 172 -1.57 -0.70 1.22
C PHE A 172 -0.30 -1.52 1.37
N PHE A 173 0.85 -0.85 1.29
CA PHE A 173 2.15 -1.42 1.62
C PHE A 173 2.72 -0.72 2.85
N ASP A 174 3.21 -1.51 3.80
CA ASP A 174 3.89 -0.99 4.99
C ASP A 174 5.31 -0.47 4.67
N SER A 175 6.05 -0.06 5.71
CA SER A 175 7.44 0.42 5.55
C SER A 175 8.41 -0.66 5.05
N ALA A 176 8.07 -1.94 5.21
CA ALA A 176 8.84 -3.08 4.73
C ALA A 176 8.37 -3.56 3.34
N SER A 177 7.52 -2.77 2.66
CA SER A 177 6.94 -3.08 1.34
C SER A 177 6.14 -4.39 1.35
N VAL A 178 5.55 -4.74 2.50
CA VAL A 178 4.64 -5.88 2.63
C VAL A 178 3.21 -5.39 2.47
N GLU A 179 2.42 -6.14 1.73
CA GLU A 179 1.00 -5.85 1.57
C GLU A 179 0.27 -5.96 2.90
N ASP A 180 -0.62 -5.01 3.15
CA ASP A 180 -1.51 -4.98 4.29
C ASP A 180 -2.89 -4.55 3.82
N TYR A 181 -3.93 -4.98 4.53
CA TYR A 181 -5.30 -4.85 4.06
C TYR A 181 -6.21 -4.31 5.14
N VAL A 182 -7.14 -3.45 4.74
CA VAL A 182 -8.26 -3.01 5.58
C VAL A 182 -9.56 -3.13 4.81
N THR A 183 -10.67 -3.39 5.49
CA THR A 183 -11.98 -3.39 4.85
C THR A 183 -12.74 -2.12 5.19
N VAL A 184 -13.32 -1.47 4.18
CA VAL A 184 -14.21 -0.31 4.35
C VAL A 184 -15.63 -0.66 3.89
N ASN A 185 -16.63 -0.22 4.64
CA ASN A 185 -18.02 -0.25 4.17
C ASN A 185 -18.36 0.97 3.28
N ARG A 186 -19.54 0.95 2.66
CA ARG A 186 -20.06 2.01 1.77
C ARG A 186 -20.56 3.29 2.43
N ARG A 187 -20.54 3.38 3.76
CA ARG A 187 -20.94 4.61 4.43
C ARG A 187 -19.81 5.62 4.35
N LEU A 188 -20.11 6.81 3.85
CA LEU A 188 -19.14 7.89 3.71
C LEU A 188 -19.59 9.13 4.51
N PRO A 189 -18.66 9.94 5.01
CA PRO A 189 -18.97 11.19 5.68
C PRO A 189 -19.67 12.18 4.73
N ALA A 190 -20.87 12.59 5.10
CA ALA A 190 -21.68 13.51 4.33
C ALA A 190 -22.34 14.56 5.23
N PHE A 191 -22.58 15.73 4.66
CA PHE A 191 -23.41 16.77 5.26
C PHE A 191 -24.88 16.33 5.31
N SER A 192 -25.69 17.03 6.11
CA SER A 192 -27.12 16.75 6.26
C SER A 192 -27.93 16.83 4.96
N ASN A 193 -27.44 17.57 3.96
CA ASN A 193 -28.03 17.64 2.62
C ASN A 193 -27.67 16.44 1.71
N GLY A 194 -26.86 15.49 2.20
CA GLY A 194 -26.44 14.29 1.46
C GLY A 194 -25.24 14.49 0.53
N THR A 195 -24.58 15.65 0.53
CA THR A 195 -23.31 15.81 -0.21
C THR A 195 -22.13 15.28 0.61
N LEU A 196 -21.21 14.57 -0.04
CA LEU A 196 -19.95 14.12 0.56
C LEU A 196 -19.18 15.31 1.14
N ALA A 197 -18.55 15.12 2.29
CA ALA A 197 -17.87 16.18 3.04
C ALA A 197 -16.35 16.25 2.78
N TYR A 198 -15.73 15.12 2.45
CA TYR A 198 -14.28 15.00 2.23
C TYR A 198 -14.00 14.72 0.74
N ALA A 199 -13.17 13.73 0.40
CA ALA A 199 -13.01 13.34 -0.98
C ALA A 199 -14.37 13.07 -1.66
N GLY A 200 -14.55 13.64 -2.86
CA GLY A 200 -15.83 13.64 -3.57
C GLY A 200 -16.73 14.82 -3.21
N VAL A 201 -16.22 15.86 -2.55
CA VAL A 201 -17.03 17.00 -2.05
C VAL A 201 -17.99 17.53 -3.11
N GLY A 202 -19.23 17.77 -2.68
CA GLY A 202 -20.32 18.25 -3.54
C GLY A 202 -21.06 17.15 -4.31
N ASN A 203 -20.48 15.94 -4.45
CA ASN A 203 -21.22 14.81 -4.99
C ASN A 203 -22.22 14.27 -3.95
N PHE A 204 -23.37 13.76 -4.41
CA PHE A 204 -24.42 13.24 -3.54
C PHE A 204 -24.23 11.74 -3.26
N VAL A 205 -24.41 11.34 -1.99
CA VAL A 205 -24.40 9.92 -1.58
C VAL A 205 -25.54 9.13 -2.20
N THR A 206 -26.65 9.78 -2.54
CA THR A 206 -27.82 9.13 -3.16
C THR A 206 -27.69 8.91 -4.66
N ASN A 207 -26.75 9.59 -5.33
CA ASN A 207 -26.55 9.46 -6.77
C ASN A 207 -25.73 8.19 -7.09
N SER A 208 -26.34 7.27 -7.84
CA SER A 208 -25.69 6.02 -8.26
C SER A 208 -24.55 6.21 -9.25
N GLY A 209 -24.47 7.36 -9.93
CA GLY A 209 -23.36 7.72 -10.81
C GLY A 209 -22.15 8.34 -10.09
N THR A 210 -22.23 8.60 -8.78
CA THR A 210 -21.09 9.14 -8.02
C THR A 210 -19.94 8.14 -8.03
N VAL A 211 -18.73 8.56 -8.45
CA VAL A 211 -17.51 7.75 -8.40
C VAL A 211 -16.92 7.79 -6.99
N LEU A 212 -16.65 6.62 -6.39
CA LEU A 212 -16.35 6.51 -4.96
C LEU A 212 -14.89 6.15 -4.62
N TRP A 213 -14.06 5.73 -5.58
CA TRP A 213 -12.74 5.18 -5.26
C TRP A 213 -11.85 6.14 -4.46
N VAL A 214 -11.86 7.45 -4.72
CA VAL A 214 -11.05 8.42 -3.96
C VAL A 214 -11.52 8.49 -2.50
N ALA A 215 -12.84 8.57 -2.29
CA ALA A 215 -13.44 8.64 -0.96
C ALA A 215 -13.25 7.35 -0.15
N LEU A 216 -13.33 6.20 -0.82
CA LEU A 216 -13.07 4.90 -0.19
C LEU A 216 -11.59 4.70 0.11
N ALA A 217 -10.67 5.15 -0.76
CA ALA A 217 -9.23 5.15 -0.49
C ALA A 217 -8.88 6.04 0.71
N GLU A 218 -9.44 7.25 0.77
CA GLU A 218 -9.25 8.20 1.88
C GLU A 218 -9.76 7.61 3.20
N LYS A 219 -10.97 7.03 3.21
CA LYS A 219 -11.52 6.31 4.37
C LYS A 219 -10.63 5.15 4.79
N ALA A 220 -10.18 4.34 3.84
CA ALA A 220 -9.32 3.19 4.10
C ALA A 220 -7.97 3.62 4.69
N TYR A 221 -7.40 4.73 4.21
CA TYR A 221 -6.16 5.28 4.74
C TYR A 221 -6.30 5.73 6.20
N ALA A 222 -7.43 6.35 6.55
CA ALA A 222 -7.75 6.71 7.93
C ALA A 222 -7.93 5.47 8.84
N GLN A 223 -8.57 4.40 8.35
CA GLN A 223 -8.68 3.14 9.10
C GLN A 223 -7.33 2.44 9.24
N TRP A 224 -6.54 2.39 8.16
CA TRP A 224 -5.23 1.75 8.15
C TRP A 224 -4.23 2.46 9.05
N ASN A 225 -4.39 3.77 9.25
CA ASN A 225 -3.59 4.53 10.20
C ASN A 225 -3.63 3.94 11.62
N GLU A 226 -4.78 3.42 12.06
CA GLU A 226 -4.95 2.85 13.38
C GLU A 226 -4.06 1.62 13.65
N THR A 227 -3.58 0.96 12.59
CA THR A 227 -2.62 -0.16 12.70
C THR A 227 -1.22 0.32 13.12
N GLY A 228 -0.94 1.62 13.00
CA GLY A 228 0.38 2.22 13.14
C GLY A 228 1.27 2.10 11.89
N LYS A 229 0.89 1.30 10.88
CA LYS A 229 1.70 1.04 9.68
C LYS A 229 1.71 2.22 8.69
N ALA A 230 0.72 3.12 8.78
CA ALA A 230 0.68 4.33 7.94
C ALA A 230 1.75 5.38 8.30
N GLY A 231 2.38 5.26 9.48
CA GLY A 231 3.38 6.20 9.97
C GLY A 231 2.81 7.58 10.33
N ARG A 232 1.57 7.64 10.83
CA ARG A 232 0.95 8.85 11.40
C ARG A 232 0.75 8.71 12.91
N ASP A 233 -0.28 9.37 13.44
CA ASP A 233 -0.60 9.41 14.87
C ASP A 233 -1.23 8.10 15.42
N GLY A 234 -1.55 7.12 14.56
CA GLY A 234 -2.16 5.87 14.98
C GLY A 234 -3.66 5.95 15.30
N SER A 235 -4.36 7.03 14.91
CA SER A 235 -5.79 7.19 15.16
C SER A 235 -6.65 6.72 13.99
N ASN A 236 -7.81 6.12 14.27
CA ASN A 236 -8.88 5.89 13.29
C ASN A 236 -9.72 7.16 13.14
N SER A 237 -9.16 8.16 12.47
CA SER A 237 -9.82 9.46 12.27
C SER A 237 -9.36 10.15 11.00
N TYR A 238 -10.24 10.97 10.41
CA TYR A 238 -9.86 11.84 9.29
C TYR A 238 -8.87 12.94 9.70
N ALA A 239 -8.90 13.38 10.97
CA ALA A 239 -7.91 14.31 11.50
C ALA A 239 -6.50 13.68 11.53
N GLY A 240 -6.40 12.38 11.80
CA GLY A 240 -5.13 11.65 11.87
C GLY A 240 -4.39 11.52 10.53
N ILE A 241 -5.05 11.86 9.42
CA ILE A 241 -4.45 11.85 8.08
C ILE A 241 -4.18 13.26 7.52
N GLU A 242 -4.42 14.33 8.29
CA GLU A 242 -4.09 15.69 7.88
C GLU A 242 -2.58 15.95 7.84
N GLY A 243 -2.11 16.60 6.77
CA GLY A 243 -0.72 16.97 6.57
C GLY A 243 0.19 15.78 6.28
N GLY A 244 0.97 15.80 5.20
CA GLY A 244 1.80 14.67 4.83
C GLY A 244 2.59 14.89 3.55
N TRP A 245 3.27 13.84 3.10
CA TRP A 245 4.14 13.89 1.92
C TRP A 245 3.72 12.88 0.86
N MET A 246 3.68 13.34 -0.40
CA MET A 246 3.28 12.53 -1.56
C MET A 246 4.15 11.27 -1.70
N SER A 247 5.44 11.35 -1.35
CA SER A 247 6.35 10.20 -1.43
C SER A 247 5.98 9.04 -0.51
N ASN A 248 5.39 9.33 0.66
CA ASN A 248 4.92 8.27 1.55
C ASN A 248 3.74 7.54 0.91
N VAL A 249 2.82 8.28 0.32
CA VAL A 249 1.63 7.73 -0.33
C VAL A 249 2.00 6.91 -1.56
N ASN A 250 2.96 7.38 -2.36
CA ASN A 250 3.49 6.60 -3.48
C ASN A 250 4.00 5.23 -3.04
N ARG A 251 4.84 5.18 -1.99
CA ARG A 251 5.32 3.91 -1.43
C ARG A 251 4.18 3.05 -0.89
N GLN A 252 3.25 3.64 -0.17
CA GLN A 252 2.13 2.94 0.46
C GLN A 252 1.13 2.37 -0.56
N ILE A 253 1.10 2.90 -1.78
CA ILE A 253 0.25 2.40 -2.86
C ILE A 253 0.98 1.40 -3.74
N LEU A 254 2.25 1.68 -4.05
CA LEU A 254 3.01 0.98 -5.08
C LEU A 254 3.96 -0.09 -4.53
N GLY A 255 4.36 0.00 -3.27
CA GLY A 255 5.25 -0.96 -2.62
C GLY A 255 6.72 -0.70 -2.88
N PHE A 256 7.06 0.42 -3.51
CA PHE A 256 8.43 0.83 -3.75
C PHE A 256 8.58 2.34 -3.62
N ASN A 257 9.80 2.78 -3.37
CA ASN A 257 10.09 4.19 -3.08
C ASN A 257 9.92 5.08 -4.31
N SER A 258 9.48 6.31 -4.07
CA SER A 258 9.49 7.41 -5.03
C SER A 258 10.72 8.30 -4.84
N THR A 259 11.07 9.10 -5.85
CA THR A 259 12.18 10.05 -5.77
C THR A 259 11.67 11.46 -5.46
N ASN A 260 12.20 12.08 -4.40
CA ASN A 260 11.98 13.50 -4.09
C ASN A 260 13.11 14.35 -4.66
N LEU A 261 12.77 15.39 -5.41
CA LEU A 261 13.70 16.25 -6.12
C LEU A 261 13.46 17.71 -5.68
N SER A 262 14.46 18.30 -5.02
CA SER A 262 14.39 19.68 -4.56
C SER A 262 14.40 20.65 -5.74
N LEU A 263 13.47 21.60 -5.77
CA LEU A 263 13.41 22.64 -6.80
C LEU A 263 14.64 23.56 -6.77
N ALA A 264 15.38 23.59 -5.66
CA ALA A 264 16.58 24.40 -5.51
C ALA A 264 17.79 23.81 -6.27
N THR A 265 17.82 22.50 -6.49
CA THR A 265 19.01 21.80 -7.05
C THR A 265 18.73 21.07 -8.36
N THR A 266 17.49 20.71 -8.62
CA THR A 266 17.07 20.06 -9.87
C THR A 266 16.95 21.06 -11.03
N THR A 267 16.87 20.57 -12.26
CA THR A 267 16.73 21.38 -13.47
C THR A 267 15.34 21.26 -14.11
N LYS A 268 14.97 22.27 -14.91
CA LYS A 268 13.75 22.25 -15.74
C LYS A 268 13.66 20.98 -16.59
N GLN A 269 14.78 20.57 -17.18
CA GLN A 269 14.83 19.41 -18.06
C GLN A 269 14.53 18.09 -17.32
N GLN A 270 14.94 17.96 -16.05
CA GLN A 270 14.61 16.76 -15.26
C GLN A 270 13.11 16.61 -15.02
N LEU A 271 12.40 17.72 -14.77
CA LEU A 271 10.94 17.70 -14.64
C LEU A 271 10.28 17.36 -16.00
N ILE A 272 10.73 17.97 -17.10
CA ILE A 272 10.25 17.66 -18.46
C ILE A 272 10.43 16.17 -18.77
N ASN A 273 11.62 15.61 -18.52
CA ASN A 273 11.90 14.19 -18.75
C ASN A 273 11.03 13.27 -17.90
N SER A 274 10.72 13.67 -16.66
CA SER A 274 9.83 12.90 -15.78
C SER A 274 8.42 12.82 -16.35
N LEU A 275 7.89 13.94 -16.85
CA LEU A 275 6.57 13.99 -17.50
C LEU A 275 6.56 13.22 -18.82
N GLY A 276 7.58 13.42 -19.67
CA GLY A 276 7.71 12.73 -20.95
C GLY A 276 7.89 11.20 -20.83
N GLY A 277 8.42 10.74 -19.70
CA GLY A 277 8.54 9.32 -19.37
C GLY A 277 7.26 8.68 -18.80
N GLY A 278 6.12 9.37 -18.81
CA GLY A 278 4.84 8.84 -18.31
C GLY A 278 4.81 8.58 -16.81
N ARG A 279 5.71 9.21 -16.04
CA ARG A 279 5.78 9.04 -14.59
C ARG A 279 4.69 9.86 -13.90
N ALA A 280 4.23 9.38 -12.74
CA ALA A 280 3.38 10.18 -11.88
C ALA A 280 4.24 11.26 -11.19
N VAL A 281 3.84 12.53 -11.34
CA VAL A 281 4.59 13.68 -10.81
C VAL A 281 3.68 14.56 -9.95
N THR A 282 4.09 14.77 -8.71
CA THR A 282 3.46 15.73 -7.79
C THR A 282 4.47 16.78 -7.34
N ILE A 283 4.00 17.96 -6.95
CA ILE A 283 4.84 19.07 -6.50
C ILE A 283 4.25 19.69 -5.24
N GLY A 284 5.12 19.95 -4.25
CA GLY A 284 4.75 20.56 -2.97
C GLY A 284 5.12 22.03 -2.92
N THR A 285 4.19 22.87 -2.49
CA THR A 285 4.43 24.31 -2.34
C THR A 285 5.14 24.63 -1.03
N LYS A 286 5.80 25.80 -0.98
CA LYS A 286 6.31 26.39 0.26
C LYS A 286 5.14 26.84 1.14
N SER A 287 5.39 27.19 2.40
CA SER A 287 4.36 27.67 3.32
C SER A 287 3.69 28.97 2.86
N THR A 288 4.40 29.79 2.08
CA THR A 288 3.86 30.97 1.42
C THR A 288 4.19 30.89 -0.07
N SER A 289 3.16 30.94 -0.89
CA SER A 289 3.26 30.85 -2.35
C SER A 289 2.39 31.92 -3.01
N GLN A 290 2.78 32.31 -4.21
CA GLN A 290 2.13 33.30 -5.08
C GLN A 290 1.70 32.63 -6.39
N ASP A 291 1.42 33.42 -7.43
CA ASP A 291 1.09 32.92 -8.77
C ASP A 291 -0.15 32.01 -8.82
N GLY A 292 -1.11 32.22 -7.91
CA GLY A 292 -2.32 31.42 -7.79
C GLY A 292 -2.13 30.08 -7.06
N LEU A 293 -0.94 29.83 -6.50
CA LEU A 293 -0.66 28.64 -5.70
C LEU A 293 -1.06 28.84 -4.24
N VAL A 294 -1.69 27.81 -3.68
CA VAL A 294 -1.93 27.63 -2.25
C VAL A 294 -0.63 27.19 -1.56
N GLY A 295 -0.27 27.82 -0.43
CA GLY A 295 0.89 27.42 0.37
C GLY A 295 0.66 26.13 1.16
N SER A 296 1.73 25.40 1.46
CA SER A 296 1.70 24.09 2.14
C SER A 296 0.74 23.08 1.48
N HIS A 297 0.70 23.06 0.15
CA HIS A 297 -0.27 22.31 -0.64
C HIS A 297 0.42 21.46 -1.71
N ALA A 298 -0.16 20.29 -2.00
CA ALA A 298 0.30 19.40 -3.06
C ALA A 298 -0.51 19.61 -4.35
N TYR A 299 0.18 19.57 -5.48
CA TYR A 299 -0.41 19.59 -6.82
C TYR A 299 0.11 18.41 -7.64
N THR A 300 -0.66 17.98 -8.63
CA THR A 300 -0.17 17.10 -9.70
C THR A 300 0.41 17.97 -10.82
N VAL A 301 1.59 17.66 -11.33
CA VAL A 301 2.13 18.32 -12.53
C VAL A 301 1.67 17.51 -13.73
N THR A 302 0.84 18.09 -14.60
CA THR A 302 0.13 17.31 -15.63
C THR A 302 0.74 17.45 -17.02
N GLU A 303 1.38 18.58 -17.31
CA GLU A 303 1.86 18.87 -18.66
C GLU A 303 3.02 19.88 -18.63
N TYR A 304 3.88 19.80 -19.63
CA TYR A 304 4.80 20.86 -20.03
C TYR A 304 4.51 21.26 -21.48
N ASN A 305 4.22 22.54 -21.70
CA ASN A 305 4.00 23.11 -23.02
C ASN A 305 5.27 23.79 -23.52
N ALA A 306 5.92 23.17 -24.51
CA ALA A 306 7.17 23.67 -25.10
C ALA A 306 7.03 24.97 -25.89
N THR A 307 5.83 25.31 -26.38
CA THR A 307 5.58 26.56 -27.12
C THR A 307 5.57 27.76 -26.17
N THR A 308 4.95 27.60 -25.00
CA THR A 308 4.85 28.68 -24.00
C THR A 308 5.97 28.64 -22.96
N ASP A 309 6.74 27.55 -22.90
CA ASP A 309 7.71 27.24 -21.84
C ASP A 309 7.07 27.27 -20.43
N ARG A 310 5.93 26.57 -20.27
CA ARG A 310 5.12 26.57 -19.05
C ARG A 310 4.68 25.17 -18.64
N PHE A 311 4.53 24.97 -17.33
CA PHE A 311 3.98 23.77 -16.71
C PHE A 311 2.53 23.98 -16.28
N THR A 312 1.70 22.97 -16.49
CA THR A 312 0.31 22.93 -16.02
C THR A 312 0.24 22.12 -14.72
N LEU A 313 -0.42 22.69 -13.71
CA LEU A 313 -0.62 22.05 -12.41
C LEU A 313 -2.10 21.81 -12.19
N TYR A 314 -2.42 20.67 -11.59
CA TYR A 314 -3.78 20.30 -11.20
C TYR A 314 -3.88 20.33 -9.67
N ASN A 315 -4.88 21.07 -9.19
CA ASN A 315 -5.18 21.19 -7.76
C ASN A 315 -6.10 20.03 -7.34
N PRO A 316 -5.73 19.20 -6.33
CA PRO A 316 -6.54 18.06 -5.88
C PRO A 316 -7.93 18.44 -5.36
N TRP A 317 -8.21 19.73 -5.12
CA TRP A 317 -9.56 20.25 -4.90
C TRP A 317 -10.50 20.02 -6.10
N GLY A 318 -9.97 19.69 -7.29
CA GLY A 318 -10.74 19.55 -8.52
C GLY A 318 -11.18 20.88 -9.13
N MET A 319 -10.72 22.00 -8.56
CA MET A 319 -11.00 23.37 -8.96
C MET A 319 -9.85 24.29 -8.54
N SER A 320 -9.94 25.59 -8.84
CA SER A 320 -8.93 26.59 -8.44
C SER A 320 -7.52 26.20 -8.87
N HIS A 321 -7.38 25.76 -10.12
CA HIS A 321 -6.08 25.48 -10.72
C HIS A 321 -5.32 26.81 -10.94
N PRO A 322 -4.01 26.87 -10.65
CA PRO A 322 -3.21 28.03 -11.04
C PRO A 322 -3.13 28.13 -12.57
N GLY A 323 -2.84 29.34 -13.08
CA GLY A 323 -2.45 29.48 -14.49
C GLY A 323 -1.13 28.75 -14.78
N PRO A 324 -0.78 28.46 -16.04
CA PRO A 324 0.47 27.79 -16.38
C PRO A 324 1.72 28.54 -15.89
N LEU A 325 2.61 27.84 -15.19
CA LEU A 325 3.74 28.43 -14.47
C LEU A 325 5.06 28.22 -15.21
N SER A 326 5.93 29.23 -15.20
CA SER A 326 7.31 29.05 -15.68
C SER A 326 8.13 28.26 -14.68
N TRP A 327 9.27 27.72 -15.13
CA TRP A 327 10.23 27.10 -14.23
C TRP A 327 10.64 28.01 -13.06
N ALA A 328 10.89 29.30 -13.34
CA ALA A 328 11.27 30.26 -12.31
C ALA A 328 10.16 30.44 -11.26
N GLN A 329 8.89 30.46 -11.66
CA GLN A 329 7.77 30.53 -10.72
C GLN A 329 7.66 29.25 -9.89
N LEU A 330 7.89 28.07 -10.48
CA LEU A 330 7.94 26.82 -9.71
C LEU A 330 9.07 26.84 -8.68
N GLN A 331 10.27 27.31 -9.03
CA GLN A 331 11.39 27.42 -8.07
C GLN A 331 11.12 28.44 -6.95
N ALA A 332 10.47 29.55 -7.30
CA ALA A 332 10.11 30.59 -6.33
C ALA A 332 9.08 30.09 -5.32
N ASN A 333 8.10 29.27 -5.74
CA ASN A 333 6.94 28.93 -4.94
C ASN A 333 6.92 27.49 -4.39
N CYS A 334 7.67 26.56 -4.97
CA CYS A 334 7.65 25.15 -4.61
C CYS A 334 8.96 24.70 -3.95
N SER A 335 8.86 23.71 -3.07
CA SER A 335 10.00 23.18 -2.30
C SER A 335 10.63 21.97 -3.01
N LEU A 336 9.81 21.00 -3.39
CA LEU A 336 10.21 19.76 -4.07
C LEU A 336 9.13 19.27 -5.03
N TYR A 337 9.52 18.44 -5.99
CA TYR A 337 8.59 17.55 -6.68
C TYR A 337 8.94 16.09 -6.42
N THR A 338 7.92 15.24 -6.39
CA THR A 338 8.03 13.80 -6.21
C THR A 338 7.70 13.12 -7.52
N VAL A 339 8.53 12.16 -7.92
CA VAL A 339 8.34 11.34 -9.11
C VAL A 339 8.27 9.88 -8.72
N THR A 340 7.33 9.15 -9.32
CA THR A 340 7.28 7.70 -9.19
C THR A 340 6.96 7.03 -10.52
N VAL A 341 7.57 5.87 -10.76
CA VAL A 341 7.03 4.93 -11.75
C VAL A 341 5.74 4.35 -11.19
N SER A 342 4.76 4.10 -12.04
CA SER A 342 3.41 3.67 -11.63
C SER A 342 3.09 2.23 -12.04
N GLY A 343 4.07 1.50 -12.60
CA GLY A 343 3.97 0.07 -12.93
C GLY A 343 4.29 -0.85 -11.75
N GLY A 344 4.16 -2.16 -11.95
CA GLY A 344 4.66 -3.18 -11.01
C GLY A 344 3.72 -3.58 -9.86
N THR A 345 2.53 -2.98 -9.75
CA THR A 345 1.52 -3.43 -8.78
C THR A 345 0.63 -4.53 -9.37
N SER A 346 0.26 -5.48 -8.53
CA SER A 346 -0.66 -6.58 -8.86
C SER A 346 -2.00 -6.40 -8.17
N ALA A 347 -3.08 -6.86 -8.80
CA ALA A 347 -4.40 -6.87 -8.19
C ALA A 347 -4.40 -7.75 -6.93
N ILE A 348 -5.26 -7.42 -5.96
CA ILE A 348 -5.54 -8.31 -4.81
C ILE A 348 -5.98 -9.67 -5.37
N SER A 349 -5.15 -10.69 -5.14
CA SER A 349 -5.44 -12.04 -5.61
C SER A 349 -6.57 -12.66 -4.79
N THR A 350 -7.64 -13.08 -5.47
CA THR A 350 -8.66 -13.96 -4.91
C THR A 350 -8.25 -15.44 -4.98
N ASN A 351 -7.16 -15.76 -5.69
CA ASN A 351 -6.64 -17.11 -5.72
C ASN A 351 -6.03 -17.44 -4.37
N SER A 352 -6.43 -18.60 -3.86
CA SER A 352 -5.89 -19.13 -2.63
C SER A 352 -4.47 -19.62 -2.85
N VAL A 353 -3.58 -19.22 -1.96
CA VAL A 353 -2.20 -19.68 -1.95
C VAL A 353 -1.96 -20.42 -0.64
N ARG A 354 -1.16 -21.49 -0.68
CA ARG A 354 -0.38 -21.87 0.50
C ARG A 354 0.53 -20.69 0.72
N SER A 355 0.41 -19.98 1.83
CA SER A 355 1.33 -18.87 2.11
C SER A 355 2.75 -19.38 1.97
N ALA A 356 3.59 -18.62 1.26
CA ALA A 356 5.03 -18.88 1.31
C ALA A 356 5.45 -18.88 2.79
N SER A 357 6.25 -19.88 3.20
CA SER A 357 7.04 -19.75 4.41
C SER A 357 7.76 -18.39 4.35
N SER A 358 7.95 -17.74 5.48
CA SER A 358 8.58 -16.42 5.57
C SER A 358 10.05 -16.37 5.12
N GLU A 359 10.53 -17.35 4.36
CA GLU A 359 11.59 -17.15 3.38
C GLU A 359 11.01 -16.33 2.23
N LYS A 360 10.99 -15.01 2.43
CA LYS A 360 10.85 -14.03 1.35
C LYS A 360 11.96 -14.30 0.33
N ASN A 361 11.69 -15.18 -0.62
CA ASN A 361 12.46 -15.29 -1.84
C ASN A 361 12.25 -13.99 -2.61
N VAL A 362 13.17 -13.05 -2.37
CA VAL A 362 13.55 -11.96 -3.30
C VAL A 362 13.75 -12.51 -4.73
N VAL A 363 13.98 -13.82 -4.85
CA VAL A 363 14.09 -14.60 -6.08
C VAL A 363 12.81 -14.65 -6.93
N ASN A 364 11.60 -14.56 -6.36
CA ASN A 364 10.39 -14.89 -7.14
C ASN A 364 9.93 -13.77 -8.10
N TRP A 365 10.48 -12.55 -7.98
CA TRP A 365 10.23 -11.46 -8.93
C TRP A 365 11.22 -11.44 -10.10
N TYR A 366 12.45 -11.92 -9.92
CA TYR A 366 13.42 -12.03 -11.02
C TYR A 366 13.17 -13.25 -11.91
N VAL A 367 12.63 -14.34 -11.37
CA VAL A 367 12.41 -15.58 -12.13
C VAL A 367 11.20 -15.50 -13.07
N VAL A 368 10.26 -14.56 -12.90
CA VAL A 368 9.10 -14.47 -13.82
C VAL A 368 9.39 -13.60 -15.04
N GLU A 369 10.30 -12.62 -14.97
CA GLU A 369 10.63 -11.77 -16.12
C GLU A 369 11.65 -12.40 -17.10
N VAL A 370 12.46 -13.36 -16.65
CA VAL A 370 13.42 -14.06 -17.55
C VAL A 370 12.73 -15.09 -18.47
N PHE A 371 11.49 -15.51 -18.17
CA PHE A 371 10.80 -16.58 -18.91
C PHE A 371 9.83 -16.12 -20.02
N SER A 372 9.91 -14.86 -20.47
CA SER A 372 9.12 -14.39 -21.62
C SER A 372 9.92 -13.95 -22.84
N LEU A 373 11.24 -14.12 -22.85
CA LEU A 373 12.07 -13.79 -24.01
C LEU A 373 12.61 -15.07 -24.65
N GLU A 374 12.18 -15.29 -25.89
CA GLU A 374 12.50 -16.41 -26.76
C GLU A 374 14.01 -16.63 -26.91
N SER A 375 14.55 -17.68 -26.28
CA SER A 375 15.87 -18.25 -26.61
C SER A 375 16.01 -19.67 -26.05
N PRO A 376 16.57 -20.63 -26.81
CA PRO A 376 16.74 -22.01 -26.36
C PRO A 376 17.99 -22.11 -25.47
N ALA A 377 17.89 -21.72 -24.21
CA ALA A 377 18.94 -22.04 -23.24
C ALA A 377 18.91 -23.55 -22.98
N THR A 378 20.07 -24.21 -23.09
CA THR A 378 20.19 -25.65 -22.78
C THR A 378 20.01 -25.91 -21.29
N GLU A 379 19.53 -27.10 -20.92
CA GLU A 379 19.32 -27.54 -19.54
C GLU A 379 20.57 -27.33 -18.65
N ALA A 380 21.76 -27.51 -19.22
CA ALA A 380 23.04 -27.25 -18.54
C ALA A 380 23.30 -25.77 -18.21
N THR A 381 22.76 -24.84 -19.00
CA THR A 381 22.85 -23.39 -18.73
C THR A 381 21.93 -23.01 -17.57
N LEU A 382 20.74 -23.62 -17.52
CA LEU A 382 19.76 -23.44 -16.44
C LEU A 382 20.29 -23.96 -15.10
N GLU A 383 20.91 -25.15 -15.09
CA GLU A 383 21.49 -25.72 -13.87
C GLU A 383 22.63 -24.86 -13.29
N LYS A 384 23.49 -24.30 -14.14
CA LYS A 384 24.60 -23.43 -13.70
C LYS A 384 24.11 -22.08 -13.16
N SER A 385 23.07 -21.49 -13.74
CA SER A 385 22.45 -20.25 -13.21
C SER A 385 21.78 -20.48 -11.85
N VAL A 386 21.15 -21.64 -11.67
CA VAL A 386 20.56 -22.04 -10.38
C VAL A 386 21.65 -22.27 -9.32
N GLU A 387 22.77 -22.88 -9.69
CA GLU A 387 23.90 -23.11 -8.79
C GLU A 387 24.59 -21.79 -8.38
N PHE A 388 24.76 -20.85 -9.31
CA PHE A 388 25.27 -19.51 -9.01
C PHE A 388 24.37 -18.74 -8.02
N LEU A 389 23.05 -18.83 -8.19
CA LEU A 389 22.09 -18.22 -7.27
C LEU A 389 22.15 -18.87 -5.88
N ARG A 390 22.33 -20.20 -5.79
CA ARG A 390 22.50 -20.90 -4.51
C ARG A 390 23.76 -20.45 -3.77
N GLN A 391 24.90 -20.37 -4.45
CA GLN A 391 26.16 -19.95 -3.83
C GLN A 391 26.12 -18.48 -3.37
N SER A 392 25.44 -17.62 -4.13
CA SER A 392 25.24 -16.20 -3.75
C SER A 392 24.36 -16.06 -2.50
N ILE A 393 23.37 -16.94 -2.33
CA ILE A 393 22.48 -16.97 -1.15
C ILE A 393 23.23 -17.47 0.09
N ASP A 394 24.05 -18.53 -0.04
CA ASP A 394 24.82 -19.07 1.08
C ASP A 394 25.85 -18.07 1.63
N LEU A 395 26.45 -17.25 0.75
CA LEU A 395 27.37 -16.18 1.13
C LEU A 395 26.66 -15.05 1.91
N GLN A 396 25.47 -14.62 1.49
CA GLN A 396 24.66 -13.66 2.26
C GLN A 396 24.19 -14.22 3.61
N HIS A 397 23.90 -15.51 3.68
CA HIS A 397 23.44 -16.15 4.91
C HIS A 397 24.55 -16.23 5.97
N ASN A 398 25.80 -16.50 5.55
CA ASN A 398 26.95 -16.55 6.44
C ASN A 398 27.44 -15.17 6.92
N SER A 399 27.21 -14.09 6.14
CA SER A 399 27.57 -12.73 6.55
C SER A 399 26.57 -12.08 7.52
N MET A 400 25.38 -12.67 7.70
CA MET A 400 24.31 -12.15 8.56
C MET A 400 24.25 -12.79 9.97
N GLN A 401 25.18 -13.68 10.33
CA GLN A 401 25.30 -14.13 11.73
C GLN A 401 25.80 -12.98 12.61
N GLN A 402 24.87 -12.29 13.27
CA GLN A 402 25.17 -11.20 14.20
C GLN A 402 25.94 -11.71 15.42
N PRO A 403 26.96 -10.96 15.91
CA PRO A 403 27.54 -11.25 17.21
C PRO A 403 26.53 -10.89 18.32
N THR A 404 26.47 -11.72 19.36
CA THR A 404 25.67 -11.49 20.56
C THR A 404 26.06 -10.17 21.22
N TYR A 405 25.09 -9.27 21.41
CA TYR A 405 25.25 -7.95 22.00
C TYR A 405 25.68 -8.01 23.48
N SER A 406 26.83 -7.41 23.80
CA SER A 406 27.12 -6.88 25.13
C SER A 406 27.90 -5.58 25.02
N ASP A 407 27.36 -4.55 25.70
CA ASP A 407 27.89 -3.21 25.96
C ASP A 407 27.84 -2.13 24.86
N TRP A 408 27.22 -1.02 25.26
CA TRP A 408 27.09 0.23 24.52
C TRP A 408 28.29 1.12 24.82
N THR A 409 29.08 1.49 23.81
CA THR A 409 29.74 2.82 23.65
C THR A 409 30.69 2.82 22.44
N THR A 410 30.15 2.98 21.22
CA THR A 410 30.73 3.66 20.02
C THR A 410 29.90 3.32 18.76
N PRO A 411 29.71 4.25 17.79
CA PRO A 411 28.95 3.96 16.57
C PRO A 411 29.82 3.24 15.51
N PRO A 412 29.31 2.18 14.84
CA PRO A 412 30.05 1.49 13.78
C PRO A 412 29.63 2.05 12.41
N VAL A 413 30.44 2.93 11.83
CA VAL A 413 30.26 3.36 10.41
C VAL A 413 31.38 2.80 9.52
N GLU A 414 32.50 2.35 10.09
CA GLU A 414 33.66 1.87 9.31
C GLU A 414 33.61 0.38 8.92
N ASN A 415 33.04 -0.51 9.75
CA ASN A 415 33.07 -1.97 9.45
C ASN A 415 32.08 -2.44 8.37
N TYR A 416 31.08 -1.64 7.98
CA TYR A 416 30.12 -2.05 6.94
C TYR A 416 30.66 -1.79 5.52
N ARG A 417 31.50 -0.76 5.31
CA ARG A 417 32.04 -0.42 3.97
C ARG A 417 33.08 -1.43 3.48
N GLU A 418 33.93 -1.97 4.37
CA GLU A 418 34.93 -2.97 3.96
C GLU A 418 34.27 -4.27 3.49
N SER A 419 33.17 -4.71 4.13
CA SER A 419 32.45 -5.93 3.72
C SER A 419 31.75 -5.81 2.36
N GLU A 420 31.29 -4.61 1.99
CA GLU A 420 30.61 -4.35 0.72
C GLU A 420 31.60 -4.28 -0.44
N GLU A 421 32.79 -3.67 -0.23
CA GLU A 421 33.85 -3.61 -1.24
C GLU A 421 34.49 -4.97 -1.52
N ASP A 422 34.62 -5.84 -0.51
CA ASP A 422 35.13 -7.20 -0.69
C ASP A 422 34.12 -8.11 -1.41
N LEU A 423 32.82 -8.00 -1.10
CA LEU A 423 31.75 -8.68 -1.83
C LEU A 423 31.69 -8.25 -3.30
N LEU A 424 31.81 -6.95 -3.58
CA LEU A 424 31.85 -6.43 -4.95
C LEU A 424 33.10 -6.89 -5.71
N ARG A 425 34.24 -7.06 -5.03
CA ARG A 425 35.46 -7.63 -5.62
C ARG A 425 35.31 -9.10 -5.99
N GLU A 426 34.76 -9.92 -5.11
CA GLU A 426 34.56 -11.36 -5.38
C GLU A 426 33.52 -11.58 -6.48
N LEU A 427 32.42 -10.82 -6.47
CA LEU A 427 31.42 -10.83 -7.56
C LEU A 427 32.03 -10.40 -8.90
N SER A 428 32.90 -9.39 -8.90
CA SER A 428 33.61 -8.95 -10.10
C SER A 428 34.58 -10.02 -10.62
N ALA A 429 35.26 -10.75 -9.74
CA ALA A 429 36.19 -11.82 -10.13
C ALA A 429 35.45 -13.01 -10.77
N ILE A 430 34.34 -13.45 -10.16
CA ILE A 430 33.50 -14.54 -10.67
C ILE A 430 32.86 -14.17 -12.02
N THR A 431 32.38 -12.93 -12.16
CA THR A 431 31.82 -12.43 -13.43
C THR A 431 32.88 -12.43 -14.54
N THR A 432 34.13 -12.09 -14.21
CA THR A 432 35.25 -12.08 -15.16
C THR A 432 35.61 -13.50 -15.61
N ASP A 433 35.68 -14.47 -14.69
CA ASP A 433 35.99 -15.87 -15.03
C ASP A 433 34.91 -16.50 -15.92
N ILE A 434 33.64 -16.15 -15.69
CA ILE A 434 32.51 -16.62 -16.52
C ILE A 434 32.59 -16.03 -17.93
N LEU A 435 32.82 -14.71 -18.06
CA LEU A 435 32.97 -14.04 -19.37
C LEU A 435 34.18 -14.53 -20.16
N MET A 436 35.25 -14.96 -19.49
CA MET A 436 36.42 -15.58 -20.14
C MET A 436 36.15 -17.01 -20.60
N SER A 437 35.23 -17.73 -19.96
CA SER A 437 34.90 -19.13 -20.32
C SER A 437 33.89 -19.24 -21.47
N GLU A 438 33.06 -18.21 -21.72
CA GLU A 438 31.99 -18.19 -22.71
C GLU A 438 31.87 -16.78 -23.36
N PRO A 439 32.69 -16.45 -24.37
CA PRO A 439 32.63 -15.15 -25.05
C PRO A 439 31.31 -15.02 -25.84
N GLY A 440 30.39 -14.20 -25.33
CA GLY A 440 29.06 -13.96 -25.89
C GLY A 440 28.01 -13.50 -24.88
N LEU A 441 28.27 -13.65 -23.57
CA LEU A 441 27.36 -13.23 -22.48
C LEU A 441 27.50 -11.76 -22.09
N GLU A 442 28.34 -10.99 -22.77
CA GLU A 442 28.69 -9.59 -22.45
C GLU A 442 27.49 -8.63 -22.38
N SER A 443 26.40 -8.95 -23.09
CA SER A 443 25.18 -8.13 -23.12
C SER A 443 24.22 -8.38 -21.95
N LEU A 444 24.40 -9.46 -21.18
CA LEU A 444 23.56 -9.82 -20.03
C LEU A 444 24.05 -9.23 -18.70
N PHE A 445 25.32 -8.79 -18.65
CA PHE A 445 25.99 -8.33 -17.42
C PHE A 445 26.33 -6.83 -17.42
N GLY A 446 25.86 -6.06 -18.40
CA GLY A 446 26.16 -4.63 -18.59
C GLY A 446 25.30 -3.67 -17.79
#